data_AF-A0A2Z3GP25-F1
#
_entry.id   AF-A0A2Z3GP25-F1
#
_cell.length_a   1.000
_cell.length_b   1.000
_cell.length_c   1.000
_cell.angle_alpha   90.00
_cell.angle_beta   90.00
_cell.angle_gamma   90.00
#
_symmetry.space_group_name_H-M   'P 1'
#
loop_
_entity.id
_entity.type
_entity.pdbx_description
1 polymer ?
#
loop_
_entity_poly.entity_id
_entity_poly.type
_entity_poly.pdbx_seq_one_letter_code
_entity_poly.pdbx_strand_id
1 'polypeptide(L)'
;MQPHFPAPYEHDHPPVRNTNEVATSSLTFGAWAADRVAALVGSWWFIGVQSLVLAVWAGLNVAAWVEHWDPYPFILMNLFLSMQAAYTAPMIMMSQNRVAVLDRIRAQNDYEINLKAEEEIRVVLEHLEAQNTVLRQLQQELRELKAQLGKPPG
;
A
#
# COMPACT_ATOMS: atom_id res chain seq x y z
N MET A 1 47.38 3.36 -15.93
CA MET A 1 46.01 2.99 -16.37
C MET A 1 45.21 4.27 -16.41
N GLN A 2 44.69 4.67 -17.58
CA GLN A 2 43.85 5.87 -17.67
C GLN A 2 42.54 5.64 -16.89
N PRO A 3 42.06 6.62 -16.12
CA PRO A 3 40.80 6.48 -15.41
C PRO A 3 39.65 6.40 -16.43
N HIS A 4 38.98 5.25 -16.47
CA HIS A 4 37.77 5.04 -17.26
C HIS A 4 36.58 5.41 -16.37
N PHE A 5 35.88 6.48 -16.71
CA PHE A 5 34.61 6.82 -16.08
C PHE A 5 33.50 6.06 -16.79
N PRO A 6 32.51 5.51 -16.06
CA PRO A 6 31.31 4.98 -16.67
C PRO A 6 30.58 6.10 -17.43
N ALA A 7 29.77 5.73 -18.42
CA ALA A 7 28.96 6.70 -19.15
C ALA A 7 27.98 7.42 -18.20
N PRO A 8 27.66 8.72 -18.44
CA PRO A 8 26.69 9.45 -17.64
C PRO A 8 25.34 8.70 -17.58
N TYR A 9 24.79 8.52 -16.38
CA TYR A 9 23.49 7.89 -16.21
C TYR A 9 22.40 8.80 -16.80
N GLU A 10 21.71 8.32 -17.83
CA GLU A 10 20.63 9.03 -18.50
C GLU A 10 19.30 8.55 -17.91
N HIS A 11 18.56 9.45 -17.25
CA HIS A 11 17.25 9.14 -16.67
C HIS A 11 16.19 8.99 -17.78
N ASP A 12 16.13 7.83 -18.41
CA ASP A 12 15.07 7.47 -19.36
C ASP A 12 14.08 6.51 -18.70
N HIS A 13 13.14 7.06 -17.92
CA HIS A 13 12.04 6.28 -17.40
C HIS A 13 10.68 6.88 -17.81
N PRO A 14 9.70 6.03 -18.20
CA PRO A 14 8.34 6.49 -18.42
C PRO A 14 7.79 7.14 -17.15
N PRO A 15 6.88 8.13 -17.27
CA PRO A 15 6.32 8.84 -16.12
C PRO A 15 5.70 7.85 -15.13
N VAL A 16 5.84 8.16 -13.82
CA VAL A 16 5.31 7.35 -12.71
C VAL A 16 3.84 7.05 -12.97
N ARG A 17 3.56 5.81 -13.39
CA ARG A 17 2.20 5.38 -13.70
C ARG A 17 1.46 5.23 -12.38
N ASN A 18 0.41 6.03 -12.19
CA ASN A 18 -0.41 5.93 -11.00
C ASN A 18 -1.16 4.60 -11.02
N THR A 19 -0.72 3.63 -10.23
CA THR A 19 -1.34 2.31 -10.11
C THR A 19 -2.80 2.39 -9.67
N ASN A 20 -3.24 3.51 -9.06
CA ASN A 20 -4.64 3.75 -8.71
C ASN A 20 -5.52 4.04 -9.94
N GLU A 21 -4.98 4.52 -11.06
CA GLU A 21 -5.80 4.75 -12.27
C GLU A 21 -6.20 3.44 -12.95
N VAL A 22 -5.32 2.45 -12.93
CA VAL A 22 -5.62 1.08 -13.44
C VAL A 22 -6.70 0.44 -12.58
N ALA A 23 -6.68 0.67 -11.26
CA ALA A 23 -7.64 0.15 -10.29
C ALA A 23 -9.07 0.67 -10.46
N THR A 24 -9.23 1.90 -10.98
CA THR A 24 -10.53 2.61 -10.99
C THR A 24 -11.27 2.46 -12.31
N SER A 25 -10.59 2.00 -13.37
CA SER A 25 -11.10 1.98 -14.75
C SER A 25 -12.22 0.97 -15.04
N SER A 26 -12.56 0.07 -14.10
CA SER A 26 -13.58 -0.96 -14.31
C SER A 26 -14.41 -1.27 -13.05
N LEU A 27 -14.91 -0.26 -12.35
CA LEU A 27 -15.85 -0.48 -11.24
C LEU A 27 -17.24 -0.85 -11.81
N THR A 28 -17.59 -2.14 -11.73
CA THR A 28 -18.96 -2.58 -11.95
C THR A 28 -19.86 -2.08 -10.81
N PHE A 29 -21.15 -1.86 -11.08
CA PHE A 29 -22.10 -1.36 -10.07
C PHE A 29 -22.12 -2.24 -8.80
N GLY A 30 -22.02 -3.56 -8.96
CA GLY A 30 -21.94 -4.50 -7.83
C GLY A 30 -20.67 -4.33 -7.00
N ALA A 31 -19.52 -4.02 -7.61
CA ALA A 31 -18.28 -3.77 -6.89
C ALA A 31 -18.36 -2.47 -6.07
N TRP A 32 -18.94 -1.41 -6.64
CA TRP A 32 -19.19 -0.16 -5.93
C TRP A 32 -20.14 -0.34 -4.74
N ALA A 33 -21.22 -1.09 -4.92
CA ALA A 33 -22.19 -1.37 -3.85
C ALA A 33 -21.55 -2.20 -2.72
N ALA A 34 -20.82 -3.27 -3.07
CA ALA A 34 -20.12 -4.11 -2.10
C ALA A 34 -19.13 -3.31 -1.24
N ASP A 35 -18.42 -2.34 -1.83
CA ASP A 35 -17.50 -1.47 -1.08
C ASP A 35 -18.18 -0.54 -0.11
N ARG A 36 -19.28 0.07 -0.53
CA ARG A 36 -20.06 0.94 0.34
C ARG A 36 -20.61 0.14 1.51
N VAL A 37 -21.15 -1.05 1.25
CA VAL A 37 -21.66 -1.95 2.29
C VAL A 37 -20.54 -2.41 3.22
N ALA A 38 -19.39 -2.85 2.70
CA ALA A 38 -18.27 -3.28 3.52
C ALA A 38 -17.72 -2.14 4.41
N ALA A 39 -17.62 -0.92 3.87
CA ALA A 39 -17.19 0.25 4.63
C ALA A 39 -18.20 0.67 5.71
N LEU A 40 -19.50 0.51 5.45
CA LEU A 40 -20.56 0.78 6.43
C LEU A 40 -20.56 -0.27 7.55
N VAL A 41 -20.52 -1.57 7.20
CA VAL A 41 -20.55 -2.67 8.17
C VAL A 41 -19.28 -2.73 9.03
N GLY A 42 -18.12 -2.33 8.49
CA GLY A 42 -16.86 -2.26 9.22
C GLY A 42 -16.73 -1.06 10.18
N SER A 43 -17.72 -0.17 10.25
CA SER A 43 -17.67 1.02 11.08
C SER A 43 -18.20 0.77 12.50
N TRP A 44 -17.52 1.31 13.51
CA TRP A 44 -17.97 1.32 14.91
C TRP A 44 -19.35 1.98 15.09
N TRP A 45 -19.68 2.96 14.25
CA TRP A 45 -20.99 3.61 14.24
C TRP A 45 -22.12 2.64 13.89
N PHE A 46 -21.90 1.75 12.91
CA PHE A 46 -22.91 0.78 12.47
C PHE A 46 -23.25 -0.22 13.58
N ILE A 47 -22.23 -0.70 14.32
CA ILE A 47 -22.43 -1.59 15.47
C ILE A 47 -23.30 -0.90 16.53
N GLY A 48 -23.03 0.37 16.85
CA GLY A 48 -23.82 1.14 17.82
C GLY A 48 -25.29 1.31 17.41
N VAL A 49 -25.55 1.67 16.16
CA VAL A 49 -26.92 1.80 15.62
C VAL A 49 -27.63 0.44 15.61
N GLN A 50 -26.98 -0.62 15.14
CA GLN A 50 -27.55 -1.97 15.11
C GLN A 50 -27.92 -2.45 16.52
N SER A 51 -27.04 -2.27 17.51
CA SER A 51 -27.32 -2.62 18.90
C SER A 51 -28.47 -1.81 19.49
N LEU A 52 -28.57 -0.51 19.18
CA LEU A 52 -29.69 0.32 19.60
C LEU A 52 -31.01 -0.15 19.01
N VAL A 53 -31.04 -0.47 17.71
CA VAL A 53 -32.24 -1.00 17.05
C VAL A 53 -32.69 -2.31 17.69
N LEU A 54 -31.76 -3.23 17.97
CA LEU A 54 -32.07 -4.48 18.66
C LEU A 54 -32.60 -4.24 20.08
N ALA A 55 -32.00 -3.31 20.83
CA ALA A 55 -32.43 -2.96 22.19
C ALA A 55 -33.83 -2.31 22.19
N VAL A 56 -34.11 -1.42 21.24
CA VAL A 56 -35.43 -0.79 21.06
C VAL A 56 -36.47 -1.83 20.64
N TRP A 57 -36.14 -2.73 19.70
CA TRP A 57 -37.03 -3.79 19.25
C TRP A 57 -37.40 -4.77 20.38
N ALA A 58 -36.39 -5.21 21.14
CA ALA A 58 -36.59 -6.05 22.31
C ALA A 58 -37.38 -5.32 23.41
N GLY A 59 -37.04 -4.05 23.68
CA GLY A 59 -37.74 -3.22 24.66
C GLY A 59 -39.21 -2.99 24.30
N LEU A 60 -39.51 -2.68 23.04
CA LEU A 60 -40.89 -2.54 22.54
C LEU A 60 -41.64 -3.86 22.58
N ASN A 61 -41.03 -4.99 22.23
CA ASN A 61 -41.67 -6.31 22.31
C ASN A 61 -41.97 -6.72 23.76
N VAL A 62 -41.07 -6.45 24.70
CA VAL A 62 -41.26 -6.77 26.12
C VAL A 62 -42.25 -5.81 26.79
N ALA A 63 -42.28 -4.54 26.37
CA ALA A 63 -43.20 -3.52 26.88
C ALA A 63 -44.57 -3.51 26.16
N ALA A 64 -44.75 -4.30 25.09
CA ALA A 64 -45.99 -4.33 24.32
C ALA A 64 -47.15 -4.91 25.16
N TRP A 65 -47.94 -3.99 25.69
CA TRP A 65 -49.17 -4.14 26.48
C TRP A 65 -50.32 -4.83 25.69
N VAL A 66 -50.25 -5.06 24.37
CA VAL A 66 -51.47 -5.43 23.59
C VAL A 66 -51.40 -6.72 22.75
N GLU A 67 -50.26 -7.15 22.21
CA GLU A 67 -50.16 -8.47 21.54
C GLU A 67 -48.68 -8.80 21.39
N HIS A 68 -48.24 -9.95 21.91
CA HIS A 68 -46.85 -10.40 21.80
C HIS A 68 -46.54 -10.73 20.34
N TRP A 69 -46.09 -9.73 19.57
CA TRP A 69 -45.87 -9.86 18.13
C TRP A 69 -44.68 -10.79 17.80
N ASP A 70 -43.68 -10.85 18.69
CA ASP A 70 -42.56 -11.79 18.63
C ASP A 70 -42.27 -12.38 20.03
N PRO A 71 -43.03 -13.41 20.47
CA PRO A 71 -42.81 -14.08 21.76
C PRO A 71 -41.41 -14.70 21.83
N TYR A 72 -40.89 -14.87 23.05
CA TYR A 72 -39.64 -15.59 23.28
C TYR A 72 -39.69 -16.96 22.56
N PRO A 73 -38.77 -17.27 21.61
CA PRO A 73 -37.37 -16.84 21.53
C PRO A 73 -37.03 -15.80 20.42
N PHE A 74 -37.92 -14.86 20.08
CA PHE A 74 -37.71 -13.81 19.06
C PHE A 74 -37.35 -14.36 17.67
N ILE A 75 -38.23 -15.19 17.11
CA ILE A 75 -37.94 -15.95 15.88
C ILE A 75 -37.78 -15.05 14.66
N LEU A 76 -38.52 -13.94 14.60
CA LEU A 76 -38.46 -12.99 13.49
C LEU A 76 -37.14 -12.21 13.49
N MET A 77 -36.70 -11.77 14.67
CA MET A 77 -35.40 -11.10 14.83
C MET A 77 -34.25 -12.02 14.43
N ASN A 78 -34.29 -13.28 14.87
CA ASN A 78 -33.27 -14.27 14.52
C ASN A 78 -33.24 -14.55 13.00
N LEU A 79 -34.42 -14.70 12.38
CA LEU A 79 -34.52 -14.86 10.93
C LEU A 79 -33.94 -13.66 10.17
N PHE A 80 -34.26 -12.43 10.61
CA PHE A 80 -33.74 -11.23 9.99
C PHE A 80 -32.22 -11.12 10.11
N LEU A 81 -31.67 -11.37 11.32
CA LEU A 81 -30.22 -11.32 11.55
C LEU A 81 -29.46 -12.40 10.77
N SER A 82 -30.00 -13.62 10.69
CA SER A 82 -29.39 -14.69 9.90
C SER A 82 -29.39 -14.37 8.40
N MET A 83 -30.49 -13.82 7.87
CA MET A 83 -30.55 -13.34 6.50
C MET A 83 -29.55 -12.18 6.27
N GLN A 84 -29.51 -11.20 7.18
CA GLN A 84 -28.59 -10.07 7.11
C GLN A 84 -27.13 -10.56 7.05
N ALA A 85 -26.74 -11.51 7.92
CA ALA A 85 -25.40 -12.09 7.92
C ALA A 85 -25.09 -12.86 6.62
N ALA A 86 -26.05 -13.65 6.12
CA ALA A 86 -25.90 -14.43 4.89
C ALA A 86 -25.64 -13.55 3.65
N TYR A 87 -26.27 -12.38 3.55
CA TYR A 87 -26.00 -11.42 2.47
C TYR A 87 -24.72 -10.59 2.70
N THR A 88 -24.42 -10.29 3.96
CA THR A 88 -23.25 -9.47 4.31
C THR A 88 -21.94 -10.20 4.03
N ALA A 89 -21.84 -11.50 4.33
CA ALA A 89 -20.60 -12.26 4.17
C ALA A 89 -20.07 -12.28 2.71
N PRO A 90 -20.88 -12.58 1.67
CA PRO A 90 -20.44 -12.50 0.28
C PRO A 90 -20.07 -11.09 -0.16
N MET A 91 -20.80 -10.06 0.28
CA MET A 91 -20.48 -8.67 -0.07
C MET A 91 -19.13 -8.24 0.52
N ILE A 92 -18.88 -8.60 1.79
CA ILE A 92 -17.58 -8.38 2.41
C ILE A 92 -16.49 -9.16 1.66
N MET A 93 -16.72 -10.43 1.33
CA MET A 93 -15.75 -11.25 0.60
C MET A 93 -15.43 -10.68 -0.78
N MET A 94 -16.43 -10.14 -1.50
CA MET A 94 -16.22 -9.47 -2.79
C MET A 94 -15.37 -8.20 -2.65
N SER A 95 -15.64 -7.37 -1.63
CA SER A 95 -14.83 -6.17 -1.35
C SER A 95 -13.40 -6.55 -0.95
N GLN A 96 -13.23 -7.56 -0.09
CA GLN A 96 -11.91 -8.08 0.33
C GLN A 96 -11.12 -8.66 -0.84
N ASN A 97 -11.72 -9.50 -1.68
CA ASN A 97 -11.05 -10.07 -2.85
C ASN A 97 -10.54 -8.98 -3.79
N ARG A 98 -11.30 -7.89 -3.97
CA ARG A 98 -10.85 -6.76 -4.79
C ARG A 98 -9.70 -6.02 -4.14
N VAL A 99 -9.74 -5.76 -2.83
CA VAL A 99 -8.63 -5.15 -2.10
C VAL A 99 -7.36 -6.00 -2.22
N ALA A 100 -7.47 -7.33 -2.09
CA ALA A 100 -6.33 -8.25 -2.23
C ALA A 100 -5.69 -8.21 -3.64
N VAL A 101 -6.50 -8.10 -4.70
CA VAL A 101 -5.99 -7.93 -6.07
C VAL A 101 -5.23 -6.61 -6.22
N LEU A 102 -5.75 -5.51 -5.67
CA LEU A 102 -5.09 -4.21 -5.69
C LEU A 102 -3.77 -4.22 -4.92
N ASP A 103 -3.78 -4.85 -3.75
CA ASP A 103 -2.59 -5.00 -2.91
C ASP A 103 -1.50 -5.78 -3.65
N ARG A 104 -1.85 -6.87 -4.34
CA ARG A 104 -0.91 -7.62 -5.19
C ARG A 104 -0.32 -6.79 -6.32
N ILE A 105 -1.12 -5.97 -6.99
CA ILE A 105 -0.63 -5.09 -8.07
C ILE A 105 0.32 -4.03 -7.51
N ARG A 106 -0.01 -3.44 -6.35
CA ARG A 106 0.86 -2.47 -5.66
C ARG A 106 2.18 -3.12 -5.25
N ALA A 107 2.13 -4.29 -4.63
CA ALA A 107 3.33 -5.04 -4.23
C ALA A 107 4.24 -5.37 -5.42
N GLN A 108 3.67 -5.74 -6.57
CA GLN A 108 4.44 -5.98 -7.80
C GLN A 108 5.11 -4.69 -8.30
N ASN A 109 4.38 -3.56 -8.28
CA ASN A 109 4.92 -2.28 -8.70
C ASN A 109 6.05 -1.81 -7.77
N ASP A 110 5.86 -1.92 -6.45
CA ASP A 110 6.86 -1.59 -5.45
C ASP A 110 8.12 -2.46 -5.60
N TYR A 111 7.95 -3.75 -5.92
CA TYR A 111 9.06 -4.64 -6.22
C TYR A 111 9.86 -4.19 -7.45
N GLU A 112 9.19 -3.83 -8.54
CA GLU A 112 9.85 -3.32 -9.75
C GLU A 112 10.57 -1.99 -9.52
N ILE A 113 10.00 -1.09 -8.70
CA ILE A 113 10.65 0.17 -8.31
C ILE A 113 11.89 -0.13 -7.47
N ASN A 114 11.81 -1.04 -6.51
CA ASN A 114 12.95 -1.40 -5.66
C ASN A 114 14.10 -2.01 -6.46
N LEU A 115 13.81 -2.91 -7.42
CA LEU A 115 14.84 -3.46 -8.30
C LEU A 115 15.54 -2.37 -9.12
N LYS A 116 14.79 -1.39 -9.61
CA LYS A 116 15.36 -0.25 -10.35
C LYS A 116 16.21 0.64 -9.45
N ALA A 117 15.73 0.92 -8.25
CA ALA A 117 16.48 1.68 -7.26
C ALA A 117 17.80 0.98 -6.88
N GLU A 118 17.80 -0.35 -6.77
CA GLU A 118 19.02 -1.12 -6.54
C GLU A 118 20.04 -0.94 -7.67
N GLU A 119 19.60 -0.97 -8.92
CA GLU A 119 20.47 -0.75 -10.09
C GLU A 119 21.00 0.70 -10.12
N GLU A 120 20.17 1.69 -9.86
CA GLU A 120 20.59 3.09 -9.76
C GLU A 120 21.64 3.30 -8.67
N ILE A 121 21.44 2.69 -7.49
CA ILE A 121 22.41 2.72 -6.40
C ILE A 121 23.73 2.06 -6.82
N ARG A 122 23.69 0.94 -7.55
CA ARG A 122 24.89 0.27 -8.07
C ARG A 122 25.69 1.18 -9.00
N VAL A 123 25.01 1.86 -9.92
CA VAL A 123 25.66 2.82 -10.85
C VAL A 123 26.29 3.99 -10.09
N VAL A 124 25.61 4.50 -9.06
CA VAL A 124 26.15 5.56 -8.20
C VAL A 124 27.39 5.09 -7.43
N LEU A 125 27.36 3.87 -6.89
CA LEU A 125 28.51 3.26 -6.19
C LEU A 125 29.71 3.10 -7.13
N GLU A 126 29.49 2.63 -8.36
CA GLU A 126 30.55 2.49 -9.37
C GLU A 126 31.19 3.85 -9.70
N HIS A 127 30.38 4.90 -9.88
CA HIS A 127 30.88 6.25 -10.08
C HIS A 127 31.69 6.77 -8.89
N LEU A 128 31.24 6.51 -7.66
CA LEU A 128 31.97 6.91 -6.45
C LEU A 128 33.31 6.18 -6.32
N GLU A 129 33.38 4.89 -6.67
CA GLU A 129 34.64 4.13 -6.69
C GLU A 129 35.62 4.65 -7.75
N ALA A 130 35.11 4.98 -8.95
CA ALA A 130 35.92 5.61 -9.99
C ALA A 130 36.50 6.96 -9.52
N GLN A 131 35.68 7.81 -8.90
CA GLN A 131 36.13 9.09 -8.33
C GLN A 131 37.18 8.90 -7.23
N ASN A 132 36.97 7.95 -6.31
CA ASN A 132 37.94 7.62 -5.26
C ASN A 132 39.30 7.19 -5.83
N THR A 133 39.30 6.45 -6.93
CA THR A 133 40.52 6.03 -7.62
C THR A 133 41.29 7.22 -8.17
N VAL A 134 40.59 8.16 -8.82
CA VAL A 134 41.20 9.40 -9.34
C VAL A 134 41.73 10.29 -8.21
N LEU A 135 40.98 10.45 -7.13
CA LEU A 135 41.43 11.22 -5.96
C LEU A 135 42.72 10.64 -5.35
N ARG A 136 42.84 9.30 -5.28
CA ARG A 136 44.06 8.64 -4.80
C ARG A 136 45.25 8.89 -5.72
N GLN A 137 45.05 8.86 -7.05
CA GLN A 137 46.09 9.17 -8.03
C GLN A 137 46.58 10.62 -7.88
N LEU A 138 45.66 11.60 -7.82
CA LEU A 138 46.01 13.00 -7.60
C LEU A 138 46.79 13.21 -6.28
N GLN A 139 46.40 12.52 -5.21
CA GLN A 139 47.13 12.55 -3.94
C GLN A 139 48.54 11.95 -4.02
N GLN A 140 48.78 10.97 -4.89
CA GLN A 140 50.11 10.40 -5.12
C GLN A 140 50.98 11.38 -5.92
N GLU A 141 50.46 11.92 -7.02
CA GLU A 141 51.16 12.91 -7.84
C GLU A 141 51.54 14.16 -7.04
N LEU A 142 50.63 14.68 -6.21
CA LEU A 142 50.92 15.81 -5.33
C LEU A 142 52.01 15.50 -4.29
N ARG A 143 52.06 14.25 -3.79
CA ARG A 143 53.12 13.83 -2.86
C ARG A 143 54.48 13.75 -3.56
N GLU A 144 54.52 13.22 -4.76
CA GLU A 144 55.75 13.15 -5.57
C GLU A 144 56.27 14.55 -5.93
N LEU A 145 55.39 15.45 -6.40
CA LEU A 145 55.73 16.85 -6.66
C LEU A 145 56.31 17.54 -5.41
N LYS A 146 55.67 17.38 -4.25
CA LYS A 146 56.18 17.92 -2.99
C LYS A 146 57.55 17.34 -2.60
N ALA A 147 57.77 16.04 -2.82
CA ALA A 147 59.07 15.41 -2.54
C ALA A 147 60.18 15.94 -3.44
N GLN A 148 59.87 16.25 -4.71
CA GLN A 148 60.82 16.85 -5.66
C GLN A 148 61.16 18.30 -5.28
N LEU A 149 60.16 19.09 -4.88
CA LEU A 149 60.34 20.49 -4.45
C LEU A 149 61.01 20.62 -3.07
N GLY A 150 60.91 19.61 -2.20
CA GLY A 150 61.50 19.62 -0.85
C GLY A 150 62.99 19.26 -0.79
N LYS A 151 63.63 18.87 -1.90
CA LYS A 151 65.06 18.60 -1.97
C LYS A 151 65.81 19.91 -2.20
N PRO A 152 66.66 20.40 -1.27
CA PRO A 152 67.37 21.65 -1.46
C PRO A 152 68.29 21.56 -2.69
N PRO A 153 68.46 22.65 -3.47
CA PRO A 153 69.47 22.68 -4.52
C PRO A 153 70.83 22.49 -3.85
N GLY A 154 71.52 21.42 -4.24
CA GLY A 154 72.87 21.09 -3.76
C GLY A 154 73.90 22.10 -4.21
#